data_AF-A0A6J4JCP6-F1
#
_entry.id   AF-A0A6J4JCP6-F1
#
_cell.length_a   1.000
_cell.length_b   1.000
_cell.length_c   1.000
_cell.angle_alpha   90.00
_cell.angle_beta   90.00
_cell.angle_gamma   90.00
#
_symmetry.space_group_name_H-M   'P 1'
#
loop_
_entity.id
_entity.type
_entity.pdbx_description
1 polymer ?
#
loop_
_entity_poly.entity_id
_entity_poly.type
_entity_poly.pdbx_seq_one_letter_code
_entity_poly.pdbx_strand_id
1 'polypeptide(L)'
;MPRSHVSDSGQRNPRRSAKPWWAWTLGGAVMALLAAGVWLPAEQAEAQSATATPGVLIYENNDPYLIYEGNWDIIQDSKARGGSVHRGRQANSVLRMRFKGPYVKIYSVYGPNKGRVRISVDGVEVPGSPVDLYRSGEQVYERIVWHGGLDEERIYTLAIEVLNQRNGASTDSQVDVDYIEVQAAERAPITPTPTITPTATITPTATGTASPAVLPTATPGADRMPGSWPIDSRFLRYYVERDGPRVLGNTLSPPTFFAGHFTQYFEKGRMEDHTGVSPDPNWQFQYGLLVDELQTGRVNIPVGGEVSTVSYATIATLAAEGARIAPPPGFTGNTMVNSDGSVFVPYSQALRPGPGHNVSPIFWPYINRADIFPGGWLHDIGLPMTEAIPAVVTKGANTNRQIFVQVFQRTILTYDPLNPTDFQVERANVGTDYRRAYPDRVPQ
;
A
#
# COMPACT_ATOMS: atom_id res chain seq x y z
N MET A 1 -42.40 80.38 -56.15
CA MET A 1 -42.09 81.83 -56.35
C MET A 1 -41.39 82.37 -55.09
N PRO A 2 -40.64 83.49 -55.13
CA PRO A 2 -39.26 83.45 -54.63
C PRO A 2 -38.82 84.49 -53.56
N ARG A 3 -37.62 84.25 -52.98
CA ARG A 3 -36.66 85.22 -52.35
C ARG A 3 -37.10 85.85 -51.00
N SER A 4 -36.21 86.37 -50.13
CA SER A 4 -34.73 86.52 -50.08
C SER A 4 -34.21 86.23 -48.63
N HIS A 5 -32.97 85.87 -48.28
CA HIS A 5 -31.62 86.43 -48.56
C HIS A 5 -31.44 87.89 -48.08
N VAL A 6 -30.30 88.35 -47.52
CA VAL A 6 -28.88 87.86 -47.37
C VAL A 6 -28.54 87.80 -45.84
N SER A 7 -27.54 87.17 -45.21
CA SER A 7 -26.11 86.74 -45.45
C SER A 7 -25.86 85.28 -44.95
N ASP A 8 -24.69 84.62 -44.86
CA ASP A 8 -23.22 84.89 -44.91
C ASP A 8 -22.59 85.54 -43.63
N SER A 9 -21.39 85.22 -43.11
CA SER A 9 -20.27 84.33 -43.52
C SER A 9 -19.69 83.51 -42.33
N GLY A 10 -18.85 82.47 -42.47
CA GLY A 10 -18.36 81.81 -43.70
C GLY A 10 -16.96 81.15 -43.65
N GLN A 11 -16.66 80.25 -42.69
CA GLN A 11 -15.45 79.38 -42.70
C GLN A 11 -15.80 77.95 -42.24
N ARG A 12 -16.14 77.02 -43.16
CA ARG A 12 -15.27 76.08 -43.91
C ARG A 12 -14.99 74.72 -43.20
N ASN A 13 -15.77 73.74 -43.65
CA ASN A 13 -15.57 72.28 -43.66
C ASN A 13 -14.28 71.87 -44.44
N PRO A 14 -13.90 70.58 -44.58
CA PRO A 14 -14.26 69.35 -43.82
C PRO A 14 -13.04 68.43 -43.50
N ARG A 15 -13.23 67.34 -42.72
CA ARG A 15 -12.76 65.95 -43.07
C ARG A 15 -13.12 64.87 -42.03
N ARG A 16 -12.88 63.60 -42.42
CA ARG A 16 -13.13 62.37 -41.66
C ARG A 16 -12.03 62.07 -40.62
N SER A 17 -12.41 61.25 -39.64
CA SER A 17 -11.67 60.09 -39.06
C SER A 17 -10.44 60.28 -38.16
N ALA A 18 -10.31 59.28 -37.27
CA ALA A 18 -9.10 58.66 -36.73
C ALA A 18 -8.62 59.06 -35.31
N LYS A 19 -8.85 58.10 -34.38
CA LYS A 19 -8.22 57.92 -33.05
C LYS A 19 -8.58 58.99 -32.00
N PRO A 20 -8.85 58.52 -30.76
CA PRO A 20 -7.78 58.41 -29.78
C PRO A 20 -7.32 56.96 -29.54
N TRP A 21 -6.12 56.83 -28.98
CA TRP A 21 -5.61 55.59 -28.40
C TRP A 21 -5.49 55.75 -26.89
N TRP A 22 -6.19 54.92 -26.12
CA TRP A 22 -5.69 54.34 -24.87
C TRP A 22 -6.43 53.02 -24.60
N ALA A 23 -5.83 52.15 -23.79
CA ALA A 23 -6.21 50.74 -23.68
C ALA A 23 -7.00 50.42 -22.40
N TRP A 24 -7.32 49.14 -22.24
CA TRP A 24 -8.32 48.60 -21.32
C TRP A 24 -7.96 48.57 -19.83
N THR A 25 -9.00 48.29 -19.03
CA THR A 25 -9.02 47.57 -17.73
C THR A 25 -8.46 48.21 -16.45
N LEU A 26 -9.41 48.55 -15.57
CA LEU A 26 -9.51 48.11 -14.16
C LEU A 26 -8.23 48.02 -13.29
N GLY A 27 -8.11 48.93 -12.31
CA GLY A 27 -7.29 48.73 -11.10
C GLY A 27 -6.65 50.00 -10.52
N GLY A 28 -6.89 50.28 -9.23
CA GLY A 28 -6.29 51.40 -8.47
C GLY A 28 -7.36 52.26 -7.76
N ALA A 29 -7.44 52.33 -6.42
CA ALA A 29 -6.51 52.96 -5.44
C ALA A 29 -6.79 54.48 -5.28
N VAL A 30 -6.60 55.16 -4.13
CA VAL A 30 -5.97 54.83 -2.83
C VAL A 30 -6.86 55.34 -1.68
N MET A 31 -6.92 54.63 -0.54
CA MET A 31 -7.27 55.23 0.77
C MET A 31 -5.99 55.48 1.55
N ALA A 32 -5.78 56.70 2.06
CA ALA A 32 -4.53 57.10 2.70
C ALA A 32 -4.75 57.54 4.16
N LEU A 33 -4.24 56.73 5.09
CA LEU A 33 -3.98 57.14 6.47
C LEU A 33 -2.76 56.36 6.97
N LEU A 34 -1.72 57.08 7.42
CA LEU A 34 -0.42 56.52 7.74
C LEU A 34 -0.32 56.14 9.22
N ALA A 35 0.14 54.92 9.48
CA ALA A 35 0.72 54.51 10.77
C ALA A 35 1.99 53.69 10.47
N ALA A 36 3.07 53.92 11.23
CA ALA A 36 4.39 53.44 10.87
C ALA A 36 4.63 51.96 11.23
N GLY A 37 5.23 51.23 10.30
CA GLY A 37 5.85 49.92 10.51
C GLY A 37 6.97 49.75 9.48
N VAL A 38 8.18 49.40 9.94
CA VAL A 38 9.37 49.38 9.07
C VAL A 38 9.32 48.19 8.11
N TRP A 39 9.54 48.45 6.83
CA TRP A 39 9.75 47.41 5.82
C TRP A 39 11.11 46.74 6.03
N LEU A 40 11.09 45.47 6.44
CA LEU A 40 12.15 44.52 6.15
C LEU A 40 11.73 43.71 4.91
N PRO A 41 12.61 43.50 3.92
CA PRO A 41 12.30 42.60 2.81
C PRO A 41 12.11 41.17 3.33
N ALA A 42 11.09 40.48 2.85
CA ALA A 42 10.69 39.14 3.31
C ALA A 42 11.60 38.03 2.72
N GLU A 43 12.92 38.18 2.82
CA GLU A 43 13.91 37.34 2.13
C GLU A 43 14.88 36.62 3.11
N GLN A 44 14.56 36.62 4.41
CA GLN A 44 15.28 35.87 5.45
C GLN A 44 14.35 35.15 6.44
N ALA A 45 13.09 34.86 6.05
CA ALA A 45 12.07 34.28 6.95
C ALA A 45 11.36 33.01 6.43
N GLU A 46 11.71 32.47 5.26
CA GLU A 46 11.13 31.23 4.70
C GLU A 46 12.16 30.09 4.55
N ALA A 47 13.07 29.98 5.53
CA ALA A 47 13.92 28.79 5.71
C ALA A 47 13.24 27.72 6.58
N GLN A 48 11.93 27.50 6.39
CA GLN A 48 11.16 26.47 7.10
C GLN A 48 11.05 25.21 6.25
N SER A 49 12.02 24.31 6.45
CA SER A 49 12.00 22.87 6.15
C SER A 49 10.96 22.37 5.16
N ALA A 50 11.30 22.38 3.87
CA ALA A 50 10.61 21.55 2.89
C ALA A 50 10.82 20.07 3.27
N THR A 51 9.77 19.40 3.77
CA THR A 51 9.84 18.00 4.17
C THR A 51 10.15 17.13 2.95
N ALA A 52 11.27 16.42 2.98
CA ALA A 52 11.70 15.59 1.85
C ALA A 52 10.68 14.45 1.60
N THR A 53 10.25 14.30 0.35
CA THR A 53 9.30 13.25 -0.05
C THR A 53 9.90 11.86 0.19
N PRO A 54 9.22 10.93 0.89
CA PRO A 54 9.67 9.55 1.08
C PRO A 54 9.98 8.83 -0.24
N GLY A 55 11.26 8.69 -0.54
CA GLY A 55 11.78 8.01 -1.73
C GLY A 55 12.15 6.56 -1.47
N VAL A 56 12.45 5.83 -2.53
CA VAL A 56 13.05 4.49 -2.45
C VAL A 56 14.57 4.67 -2.45
N LEU A 57 15.22 4.24 -1.37
CA LEU A 57 16.67 4.22 -1.23
C LEU A 57 17.20 2.82 -1.52
N ILE A 58 18.21 2.75 -2.37
CA ILE A 58 18.92 1.53 -2.70
C ILE A 58 20.34 1.61 -2.11
N TYR A 59 20.78 0.50 -1.54
CA TYR A 59 22.11 0.27 -0.97
C TYR A 59 22.72 -0.94 -1.69
N GLU A 60 23.65 -0.70 -2.61
CA GLU A 60 24.37 -1.74 -3.34
C GLU A 60 25.33 -2.50 -2.39
N ASN A 61 25.77 -3.70 -2.72
CA ASN A 61 26.61 -4.58 -1.87
C ASN A 61 27.93 -4.00 -1.31
N ASN A 62 28.39 -2.86 -1.85
CA ASN A 62 29.63 -2.18 -1.51
C ASN A 62 29.39 -0.81 -0.83
N ASP A 63 28.14 -0.49 -0.51
CA ASP A 63 27.75 0.80 0.08
C ASP A 63 28.26 0.94 1.53
N PRO A 64 28.85 2.09 1.93
CA PRO A 64 29.48 2.26 3.25
C PRO A 64 28.50 2.23 4.44
N TYR A 65 27.19 2.21 4.21
CA TYR A 65 26.18 1.95 5.25
C TYR A 65 25.98 0.45 5.55
N LEU A 66 26.55 -0.44 4.73
CA LEU A 66 26.53 -1.89 4.92
C LEU A 66 27.80 -2.35 5.66
N ILE A 67 27.66 -2.68 6.94
CA ILE A 67 28.77 -3.06 7.82
C ILE A 67 28.90 -4.59 7.86
N TYR A 68 29.93 -5.11 7.22
CA TYR A 68 30.21 -6.54 7.12
C TYR A 68 31.17 -7.01 8.23
N GLU A 69 30.73 -7.95 9.05
CA GLU A 69 31.48 -8.60 10.14
C GLU A 69 31.74 -10.08 9.82
N GLY A 70 32.96 -10.58 10.04
CA GLY A 70 33.35 -11.97 9.77
C GLY A 70 33.92 -12.19 8.35
N ASN A 71 33.79 -13.41 7.82
CA ASN A 71 34.16 -13.71 6.42
C ASN A 71 33.08 -13.19 5.47
N TRP A 72 33.45 -12.20 4.67
CA TRP A 72 32.74 -11.69 3.50
C TRP A 72 33.75 -11.32 2.43
N ASP A 73 33.52 -11.75 1.19
CA ASP A 73 34.38 -11.51 0.03
C ASP A 73 33.57 -10.83 -1.09
N ILE A 74 34.09 -9.77 -1.72
CA ILE A 74 33.43 -9.13 -2.87
C ILE A 74 33.71 -9.94 -4.13
N ILE A 75 32.65 -10.44 -4.76
CA ILE A 75 32.71 -11.23 -6.01
C ILE A 75 32.15 -10.38 -7.15
N GLN A 76 32.96 -10.17 -8.19
CA GLN A 76 32.52 -9.51 -9.41
C GLN A 76 31.57 -10.43 -10.20
N ASP A 77 30.39 -9.94 -10.56
CA ASP A 77 29.40 -10.69 -11.33
C ASP A 77 28.53 -9.71 -12.16
N SER A 78 28.51 -9.88 -13.47
CA SER A 78 27.77 -8.99 -14.39
C SER A 78 26.25 -9.25 -14.43
N LYS A 79 25.76 -10.29 -13.75
CA LYS A 79 24.32 -10.49 -13.49
C LYS A 79 23.85 -9.73 -12.23
N ALA A 80 24.76 -9.34 -11.34
CA ALA A 80 24.47 -8.62 -10.12
C ALA A 80 24.20 -7.13 -10.36
N ARG A 81 23.44 -6.51 -9.46
CA ARG A 81 23.31 -5.06 -9.40
C ARG A 81 24.65 -4.46 -8.96
N GLY A 82 24.99 -3.28 -9.47
CA GLY A 82 26.32 -2.68 -9.28
C GLY A 82 27.50 -3.47 -9.89
N GLY A 83 27.28 -4.66 -10.47
CA GLY A 83 28.31 -5.54 -11.03
C GLY A 83 29.05 -6.42 -10.01
N SER A 84 28.58 -6.51 -8.76
CA SER A 84 29.19 -7.40 -7.76
C SER A 84 28.23 -7.82 -6.65
N VAL A 85 28.52 -8.95 -6.01
CA VAL A 85 27.85 -9.38 -4.76
C VAL A 85 28.85 -9.48 -3.62
N HIS A 86 28.39 -9.28 -2.38
CA HIS A 86 29.19 -9.62 -1.19
C HIS A 86 28.84 -11.04 -0.75
N ARG A 87 29.83 -11.95 -0.71
CA ARG A 87 29.64 -13.38 -0.47
C ARG A 87 30.23 -13.79 0.87
N GLY A 88 29.40 -14.33 1.76
CA GLY A 88 29.83 -14.95 3.02
C GLY A 88 29.68 -16.47 2.97
N ARG A 89 30.57 -17.19 3.66
CA ARG A 89 30.55 -18.68 3.73
C ARG A 89 30.75 -19.25 5.14
N GLN A 90 31.23 -18.45 6.09
CA GLN A 90 31.46 -18.88 7.47
C GLN A 90 30.22 -18.66 8.36
N ALA A 91 30.00 -19.53 9.34
CA ALA A 91 28.94 -19.35 10.33
C ALA A 91 29.19 -18.10 11.18
N ASN A 92 28.13 -17.36 11.49
CA ASN A 92 28.14 -16.09 12.22
C ASN A 92 28.82 -14.91 11.48
N SER A 93 29.22 -15.07 10.20
CA SER A 93 29.45 -13.90 9.34
C SER A 93 28.15 -13.12 9.22
N VAL A 94 28.16 -11.82 9.48
CA VAL A 94 26.93 -11.01 9.52
C VAL A 94 27.13 -9.65 8.85
N LEU A 95 26.17 -9.26 8.01
CA LEU A 95 26.01 -7.89 7.53
C LEU A 95 25.04 -7.17 8.48
N ARG A 96 25.38 -5.96 8.90
CA ARG A 96 24.49 -5.05 9.63
C ARG A 96 24.26 -3.76 8.86
N MET A 97 23.03 -3.24 8.91
CA MET A 97 22.68 -1.93 8.36
C MET A 97 21.66 -1.26 9.28
N ARG A 98 21.84 0.04 9.58
CA ARG A 98 20.79 0.84 10.22
C ARG A 98 19.98 1.56 9.15
N PHE A 99 18.66 1.51 9.24
CA PHE A 99 17.74 2.19 8.32
C PHE A 99 16.59 2.84 9.08
N LYS A 100 16.00 3.87 8.49
CA LYS A 100 14.74 4.48 8.91
C LYS A 100 13.69 4.13 7.84
N GLY A 101 12.44 3.84 8.22
CA GLY A 101 11.34 3.70 7.27
C GLY A 101 10.51 2.41 7.37
N PRO A 102 9.36 2.36 6.69
CA PRO A 102 8.30 1.38 6.93
C PRO A 102 8.55 -0.03 6.37
N TYR A 103 9.62 -0.23 5.58
CA TYR A 103 10.05 -1.57 5.15
C TYR A 103 11.53 -1.65 4.79
N VAL A 104 12.01 -2.90 4.72
CA VAL A 104 13.24 -3.30 4.03
C VAL A 104 12.98 -4.49 3.08
N LYS A 105 13.63 -4.49 1.92
CA LYS A 105 13.72 -5.62 0.98
C LYS A 105 15.18 -5.99 0.79
N ILE A 106 15.45 -7.28 0.64
CA ILE A 106 16.81 -7.82 0.53
C ILE A 106 16.88 -8.64 -0.76
N TYR A 107 17.83 -8.30 -1.61
CA TYR A 107 18.09 -8.95 -2.89
C TYR A 107 19.39 -9.75 -2.82
N SER A 108 19.36 -10.95 -3.41
CA SER A 108 20.36 -11.98 -3.21
C SER A 108 20.24 -13.04 -4.33
N VAL A 109 21.14 -14.01 -4.31
CA VAL A 109 21.32 -15.01 -5.38
C VAL A 109 20.87 -16.38 -4.91
N TYR A 110 19.76 -16.88 -5.45
CA TYR A 110 19.44 -18.31 -5.37
C TYR A 110 20.32 -19.12 -6.32
N GLY A 111 20.66 -20.36 -5.98
CA GLY A 111 21.42 -21.24 -6.88
C GLY A 111 21.94 -22.55 -6.29
N PRO A 112 22.67 -23.36 -7.07
CA PRO A 112 22.96 -24.77 -6.74
C PRO A 112 24.12 -24.95 -5.75
N ASN A 113 24.73 -23.84 -5.34
CA ASN A 113 25.88 -23.76 -4.45
C ASN A 113 25.62 -22.82 -3.25
N LYS A 114 24.34 -22.58 -2.94
CA LYS A 114 23.92 -21.62 -1.92
C LYS A 114 23.53 -22.29 -0.62
N GLY A 115 23.74 -21.56 0.48
CA GLY A 115 23.46 -21.98 1.83
C GLY A 115 22.20 -21.33 2.42
N ARG A 116 22.11 -21.36 3.75
CA ARG A 116 21.02 -20.74 4.50
C ARG A 116 21.48 -19.48 5.21
N VAL A 117 20.59 -18.48 5.25
CA VAL A 117 20.82 -17.17 5.86
C VAL A 117 19.72 -16.86 6.87
N ARG A 118 20.08 -16.43 8.09
CA ARG A 118 19.16 -15.82 9.03
C ARG A 118 19.07 -14.32 8.74
N ILE A 119 17.88 -13.76 8.80
CA ILE A 119 17.63 -12.34 8.62
C ILE A 119 16.81 -11.86 9.82
N SER A 120 17.23 -10.77 10.45
CA SER A 120 16.57 -10.19 11.62
C SER A 120 16.54 -8.67 11.57
N VAL A 121 15.56 -8.06 12.23
CA VAL A 121 15.45 -6.61 12.42
C VAL A 121 15.30 -6.32 13.91
N ASP A 122 16.16 -5.45 14.44
CA ASP A 122 16.37 -5.22 15.88
C ASP A 122 16.58 -6.52 16.69
N GLY A 123 17.22 -7.51 16.07
CA GLY A 123 17.49 -8.83 16.66
C GLY A 123 16.32 -9.81 16.63
N VAL A 124 15.14 -9.40 16.14
CA VAL A 124 13.97 -10.28 15.93
C VAL A 124 14.05 -10.89 14.54
N GLU A 125 14.04 -12.23 14.45
CA GLU A 125 14.11 -12.96 13.17
C GLU A 125 12.86 -12.70 12.31
N VAL A 126 13.04 -12.32 11.04
CA VAL A 126 11.94 -11.86 10.16
C VAL A 126 11.16 -13.04 9.56
N PRO A 127 9.87 -12.86 9.19
CA PRO A 127 9.10 -13.90 8.53
C PRO A 127 9.80 -14.44 7.26
N GLY A 128 9.84 -15.77 7.12
CA GLY A 128 10.55 -16.47 6.04
C GLY A 128 12.02 -16.80 6.33
N SER A 129 12.61 -16.22 7.39
CA SER A 129 13.93 -16.62 7.88
C SER A 129 13.87 -17.93 8.68
N PRO A 130 14.93 -18.78 8.68
CA PRO A 130 16.14 -18.65 7.89
C PRO A 130 15.97 -19.24 6.48
N VAL A 131 16.18 -18.37 5.49
CA VAL A 131 15.95 -18.63 4.06
C VAL A 131 16.96 -19.67 3.58
N ASP A 132 16.51 -20.73 2.89
CA ASP A 132 17.37 -21.61 2.11
C ASP A 132 17.50 -21.05 0.69
N LEU A 133 18.70 -20.61 0.32
CA LEU A 133 18.97 -20.00 -0.98
C LEU A 133 19.24 -21.04 -2.08
N TYR A 134 19.14 -22.34 -1.76
CA TYR A 134 19.33 -23.40 -2.74
C TYR A 134 18.24 -23.41 -3.84
N ARG A 135 18.68 -23.43 -5.11
CA ARG A 135 17.89 -23.84 -6.27
C ARG A 135 18.77 -24.65 -7.22
N SER A 136 18.25 -25.72 -7.80
CA SER A 136 19.02 -26.67 -8.62
C SER A 136 19.40 -26.18 -10.03
N GLY A 137 18.85 -25.06 -10.50
CA GLY A 137 19.08 -24.51 -11.84
C GLY A 137 20.24 -23.52 -11.93
N GLU A 138 20.16 -22.59 -12.88
CA GLU A 138 21.05 -21.42 -12.91
C GLU A 138 20.87 -20.52 -11.68
N GLN A 139 21.87 -19.66 -11.44
CA GLN A 139 21.77 -18.62 -10.41
C GLN A 139 20.78 -17.53 -10.81
N VAL A 140 19.87 -17.19 -9.88
CA VAL A 140 18.78 -16.21 -10.08
C VAL A 140 18.91 -15.10 -9.04
N TYR A 141 18.89 -13.86 -9.53
CA TYR A 141 19.03 -12.62 -8.77
C TYR A 141 17.64 -12.06 -8.47
N GLU A 142 17.19 -12.16 -7.22
CA GLU A 142 15.82 -11.75 -6.84
C GLU A 142 15.71 -11.41 -5.34
N ARG A 143 14.52 -10.96 -4.95
CA ARG A 143 14.20 -10.57 -3.57
C ARG A 143 14.00 -11.80 -2.69
N ILE A 144 14.91 -12.05 -1.75
CA ILE A 144 14.82 -13.17 -0.81
C ILE A 144 13.94 -12.86 0.41
N VAL A 145 13.85 -11.59 0.80
CA VAL A 145 13.01 -11.10 1.91
C VAL A 145 12.39 -9.76 1.55
N TRP A 146 11.15 -9.57 1.98
CA TRP A 146 10.56 -8.26 2.27
C TRP A 146 10.04 -8.30 3.70
N HIS A 147 10.35 -7.27 4.48
CA HIS A 147 9.87 -7.08 5.84
C HIS A 147 9.36 -5.63 5.95
N GLY A 148 8.04 -5.49 5.92
CA GLY A 148 7.32 -4.23 6.13
C GLY A 148 6.48 -4.26 7.40
N GLY A 149 5.64 -3.23 7.59
CA GLY A 149 4.89 -3.05 8.84
C GLY A 149 5.70 -2.36 9.93
N LEU A 150 6.78 -1.67 9.54
CA LEU A 150 7.64 -0.91 10.43
C LEU A 150 7.13 0.53 10.58
N ASP A 151 7.49 1.16 11.68
CA ASP A 151 7.23 2.58 11.96
C ASP A 151 8.13 3.43 11.06
N GLU A 152 7.55 4.31 10.24
CA GLU A 152 8.29 5.12 9.27
C GLU A 152 9.26 6.12 9.91
N GLU A 153 9.02 6.54 11.15
CA GLU A 153 9.87 7.46 11.88
C GLU A 153 10.96 6.77 12.71
N ARG A 154 10.83 5.46 12.99
CA ARG A 154 11.81 4.69 13.77
C ARG A 154 13.03 4.30 12.95
N ILE A 155 14.20 4.34 13.61
CA ILE A 155 15.43 3.73 13.12
C ILE A 155 15.52 2.29 13.64
N TYR A 156 15.74 1.36 12.72
CA TYR A 156 15.91 -0.07 12.93
C TYR A 156 17.33 -0.53 12.56
N THR A 157 17.70 -1.72 13.02
CA THR A 157 18.95 -2.41 12.69
C THR A 157 18.65 -3.73 12.00
N LEU A 158 18.85 -3.78 10.69
CA LEU A 158 18.89 -5.03 9.93
C LEU A 158 20.17 -5.81 10.29
N ALA A 159 20.06 -7.13 10.43
CA ALA A 159 21.17 -8.06 10.42
C ALA A 159 20.89 -9.26 9.50
N ILE A 160 21.86 -9.60 8.64
CA ILE A 160 21.84 -10.75 7.71
C ILE A 160 23.01 -11.67 8.08
N GLU A 161 22.73 -12.81 8.70
CA GLU A 161 23.69 -13.74 9.31
C GLU A 161 23.80 -15.05 8.49
N VAL A 162 25.02 -15.38 8.09
CA VAL A 162 25.35 -16.63 7.39
C VAL A 162 25.40 -17.78 8.39
N LEU A 163 24.61 -18.83 8.14
CA LEU A 163 24.51 -19.96 9.08
C LEU A 163 25.54 -21.07 8.81
N ASN A 164 26.22 -21.06 7.65
CA ASN A 164 26.97 -22.20 7.10
C ASN A 164 26.18 -23.54 7.12
N GLN A 165 24.86 -23.44 7.05
CA GLN A 165 23.95 -24.54 6.75
C GLN A 165 23.62 -24.50 5.26
N ARG A 166 23.19 -25.63 4.68
CA ARG A 166 22.78 -25.71 3.28
C ARG A 166 21.77 -26.84 3.07
N ASN A 167 21.04 -26.78 1.96
CA ASN A 167 20.29 -27.94 1.47
C ASN A 167 21.22 -29.13 1.21
N GLY A 168 20.74 -30.36 1.44
CA GLY A 168 21.52 -31.58 1.17
C GLY A 168 21.91 -31.76 -0.31
N ALA A 169 21.13 -31.17 -1.23
CA ALA A 169 21.42 -31.14 -2.66
C ALA A 169 22.27 -29.92 -3.11
N SER A 170 22.69 -29.06 -2.17
CA SER A 170 23.55 -27.92 -2.47
C SER A 170 25.04 -28.27 -2.41
N THR A 171 25.77 -27.82 -3.42
CA THR A 171 27.21 -28.10 -3.58
C THR A 171 28.11 -27.32 -2.62
N ASP A 172 27.64 -26.21 -2.06
CA ASP A 172 28.38 -25.28 -1.19
C ASP A 172 27.38 -24.56 -0.24
N SER A 173 27.84 -23.70 0.66
CA SER A 173 27.02 -22.99 1.66
C SER A 173 26.99 -21.47 1.47
N GLN A 174 27.24 -20.99 0.24
CA GLN A 174 27.42 -19.56 -0.05
C GLN A 174 26.14 -18.74 0.21
N VAL A 175 26.30 -17.58 0.84
CA VAL A 175 25.26 -16.56 0.96
C VAL A 175 25.78 -15.29 0.29
N ASP A 176 25.05 -14.81 -0.71
CA ASP A 176 25.40 -13.60 -1.48
C ASP A 176 24.43 -12.47 -1.10
N VAL A 177 24.91 -11.25 -0.95
CA VAL A 177 24.09 -10.03 -0.86
C VAL A 177 24.36 -9.18 -2.10
N ASP A 178 23.28 -8.83 -2.82
CA ASP A 178 23.29 -8.08 -4.08
C ASP A 178 22.98 -6.60 -3.81
N TYR A 179 21.78 -6.30 -3.31
CA TYR A 179 21.44 -4.98 -2.80
C TYR A 179 20.30 -5.03 -1.77
N ILE A 180 20.14 -3.92 -1.05
CA ILE A 180 19.06 -3.71 -0.08
C ILE A 180 18.26 -2.47 -0.49
N GLU A 181 16.95 -2.53 -0.33
CA GLU A 181 16.01 -1.46 -0.68
C GLU A 181 15.15 -1.09 0.52
N VAL A 182 15.03 0.19 0.85
CA VAL A 182 14.16 0.73 1.93
C VAL A 182 13.42 1.97 1.42
N GLN A 183 12.29 2.30 2.03
CA GLN A 183 11.60 3.58 1.77
C GLN A 183 11.94 4.59 2.87
N ALA A 184 12.48 5.76 2.53
CA ALA A 184 12.78 6.83 3.49
C ALA A 184 12.82 8.21 2.85
N ALA A 185 12.56 9.26 3.63
CA ALA A 185 12.66 10.66 3.20
C ALA A 185 14.12 11.09 2.90
N GLU A 186 15.10 10.52 3.59
CA GLU A 186 16.52 10.83 3.43
C GLU A 186 17.38 9.64 3.90
N ARG A 187 18.63 9.52 3.42
CA ARG A 187 19.60 8.60 4.03
C ARG A 187 19.96 9.13 5.42
N ALA A 188 19.56 8.41 6.46
CA ALA A 188 20.00 8.70 7.83
C ALA A 188 21.54 8.78 7.90
N PRO A 189 22.15 9.83 8.50
CA PRO A 189 23.60 10.04 8.41
C PRO A 189 24.41 9.01 9.20
N ILE A 190 25.57 8.59 8.67
CA ILE A 190 26.57 7.80 9.39
C ILE A 190 27.14 8.54 10.62
N THR A 191 26.46 8.41 11.76
CA THR A 191 27.00 8.82 13.06
C THR A 191 27.77 7.63 13.66
N PRO A 192 29.12 7.66 13.70
CA PRO A 192 29.90 6.58 14.28
C PRO A 192 29.59 6.45 15.77
N THR A 193 28.87 5.39 16.14
CA THR A 193 28.46 5.12 17.52
C THR A 193 29.56 4.32 18.21
N PRO A 194 30.05 4.73 19.40
CA PRO A 194 31.24 4.14 20.00
C PRO A 194 31.05 2.70 20.48
N THR A 195 32.13 1.93 20.45
CA THR A 195 32.20 0.53 20.89
C THR A 195 31.74 0.36 22.33
N ILE A 196 30.72 -0.49 22.54
CA ILE A 196 30.26 -0.90 23.87
C ILE A 196 31.00 -2.16 24.35
N THR A 197 31.64 -2.08 25.51
CA THR A 197 32.28 -3.22 26.17
C THR A 197 31.22 -4.14 26.79
N PRO A 198 31.28 -5.48 26.58
CA PRO A 198 30.28 -6.40 27.11
C PRO A 198 30.36 -6.53 28.64
N THR A 199 29.19 -6.61 29.29
CA THR A 199 29.03 -6.92 30.71
C THR A 199 28.43 -8.34 30.87
N ALA A 200 28.73 -9.02 31.99
CA ALA A 200 28.72 -10.48 32.08
C ALA A 200 27.34 -11.18 32.11
N THR A 201 27.36 -12.43 31.62
CA THR A 201 26.27 -13.41 31.60
C THR A 201 25.74 -13.78 32.98
N ILE A 202 24.43 -14.02 33.10
CA ILE A 202 23.79 -14.70 34.25
C ILE A 202 23.29 -16.09 33.85
N THR A 203 23.46 -17.06 34.74
CA THR A 203 23.16 -18.49 34.50
C THR A 203 21.74 -18.85 34.94
N PRO A 204 20.96 -19.62 34.16
CA PRO A 204 19.62 -20.07 34.56
C PRO A 204 19.66 -21.24 35.58
N THR A 205 18.66 -21.28 36.44
CA THR A 205 18.37 -22.40 37.38
C THR A 205 17.01 -23.01 37.02
N ALA A 206 16.83 -24.32 37.26
CA ALA A 206 15.84 -25.13 36.53
C ALA A 206 14.59 -25.59 37.31
N THR A 207 13.50 -25.75 36.55
CA THR A 207 12.37 -26.67 36.72
C THR A 207 11.40 -26.49 37.91
N GLY A 208 10.12 -26.32 37.58
CA GLY A 208 8.95 -26.67 38.39
C GLY A 208 7.89 -27.35 37.51
N THR A 209 7.21 -28.37 38.03
CA THR A 209 6.34 -29.28 37.24
C THR A 209 4.93 -28.71 37.02
N ALA A 210 4.32 -29.03 35.87
CA ALA A 210 3.00 -28.53 35.46
C ALA A 210 1.81 -29.20 36.18
N SER A 211 0.67 -28.50 36.17
CA SER A 211 -0.67 -28.94 36.62
C SER A 211 -1.69 -28.47 35.56
N PRO A 212 -2.86 -29.13 35.36
CA PRO A 212 -3.63 -28.97 34.13
C PRO A 212 -4.30 -27.60 33.99
N ALA A 213 -4.36 -27.11 32.75
CA ALA A 213 -4.83 -25.77 32.43
C ALA A 213 -6.35 -25.62 32.54
N VAL A 214 -6.80 -24.57 33.22
CA VAL A 214 -8.09 -23.93 32.94
C VAL A 214 -7.91 -23.12 31.66
N LEU A 215 -8.84 -23.24 30.70
CA LEU A 215 -8.79 -22.49 29.45
C LEU A 215 -8.91 -20.98 29.75
N PRO A 216 -7.90 -20.14 29.43
CA PRO A 216 -8.01 -18.72 29.69
C PRO A 216 -9.04 -18.09 28.75
N THR A 217 -9.99 -17.33 29.31
CA THR A 217 -10.67 -16.30 28.51
C THR A 217 -9.62 -15.30 28.05
N ALA A 218 -9.52 -15.07 26.75
CA ALA A 218 -8.47 -14.21 26.19
C ALA A 218 -8.69 -12.76 26.63
N THR A 219 -7.86 -12.27 27.55
CA THR A 219 -7.64 -10.83 27.73
C THR A 219 -7.13 -10.25 26.42
N PRO A 220 -7.71 -9.16 25.88
CA PRO A 220 -7.17 -8.50 24.71
C PRO A 220 -5.70 -8.13 24.94
N GLY A 221 -4.82 -8.65 24.08
CA GLY A 221 -3.42 -8.23 24.03
C GLY A 221 -3.32 -6.76 23.59
N ALA A 222 -2.23 -6.08 23.93
CA ALA A 222 -1.97 -4.74 23.41
C ALA A 222 -1.90 -4.80 21.87
N ASP A 223 -2.69 -3.95 21.20
CA ASP A 223 -2.81 -3.92 19.74
C ASP A 223 -1.45 -3.89 19.05
N ARG A 224 -1.18 -4.89 18.21
CA ARG A 224 0.10 -4.95 17.49
C ARG A 224 0.06 -4.13 16.21
N MET A 225 1.22 -3.62 15.81
CA MET A 225 1.39 -2.96 14.51
C MET A 225 1.11 -3.96 13.38
N PRO A 226 0.50 -3.54 12.25
CA PRO A 226 0.37 -4.39 11.07
C PRO A 226 1.74 -4.97 10.67
N GLY A 227 1.80 -6.24 10.27
CA GLY A 227 3.07 -6.92 9.94
C GLY A 227 3.76 -7.60 11.12
N SER A 228 3.30 -7.37 12.36
CA SER A 228 3.82 -8.05 13.58
C SER A 228 3.58 -9.57 13.61
N TRP A 229 2.89 -10.13 12.61
CA TRP A 229 2.56 -11.54 12.51
C TRP A 229 3.09 -12.14 11.22
N PRO A 230 3.76 -13.32 11.26
CA PRO A 230 4.12 -14.02 10.04
C PRO A 230 2.85 -14.40 9.26
N ILE A 231 2.94 -14.31 7.94
CA ILE A 231 1.92 -14.86 7.05
C ILE A 231 1.99 -16.39 7.16
N ASP A 232 0.86 -17.06 7.39
CA ASP A 232 0.83 -18.52 7.47
C ASP A 232 1.34 -19.17 6.17
N SER A 233 2.03 -20.31 6.29
CA SER A 233 2.61 -21.01 5.14
C SER A 233 1.57 -21.45 4.09
N ARG A 234 0.30 -21.62 4.46
CA ARG A 234 -0.82 -21.85 3.52
C ARG A 234 -1.02 -20.64 2.62
N PHE A 235 -1.15 -19.44 3.21
CA PHE A 235 -1.42 -18.20 2.50
C PHE A 235 -0.18 -17.60 1.84
N LEU A 236 1.02 -17.85 2.36
CA LEU A 236 2.26 -17.21 1.94
C LEU A 236 2.52 -17.36 0.44
N ARG A 237 2.31 -18.54 -0.14
CA ARG A 237 2.51 -18.74 -1.59
C ARG A 237 1.55 -17.88 -2.41
N TYR A 238 0.26 -17.86 -2.07
CA TYR A 238 -0.73 -17.03 -2.74
C TYR A 238 -0.41 -15.54 -2.57
N TYR A 239 -0.07 -15.11 -1.36
CA TYR A 239 0.31 -13.73 -1.06
C TYR A 239 1.52 -13.26 -1.90
N VAL A 240 2.53 -14.12 -2.10
CA VAL A 240 3.71 -13.78 -2.92
C VAL A 240 3.38 -13.79 -4.42
N GLU A 241 2.60 -14.77 -4.91
CA GLU A 241 2.25 -14.86 -6.33
C GLU A 241 1.24 -13.80 -6.80
N ARG A 242 0.38 -13.28 -5.92
CA ARG A 242 -0.79 -12.44 -6.27
C ARG A 242 -0.68 -10.99 -5.77
N ASP A 243 0.54 -10.44 -5.72
CA ASP A 243 0.82 -9.06 -5.31
C ASP A 243 0.19 -8.71 -3.93
N GLY A 244 0.37 -9.60 -2.96
CA GLY A 244 -0.18 -9.51 -1.61
C GLY A 244 0.01 -8.15 -0.92
N PRO A 245 1.18 -7.47 -0.98
CA PRO A 245 1.34 -6.15 -0.38
C PRO A 245 0.38 -5.10 -0.97
N ARG A 246 0.08 -5.17 -2.27
CA ARG A 246 -0.91 -4.29 -2.92
C ARG A 246 -2.35 -4.67 -2.56
N VAL A 247 -2.65 -5.97 -2.61
CA VAL A 247 -4.01 -6.54 -2.62
C VAL A 247 -4.56 -6.80 -1.21
N LEU A 248 -3.70 -7.19 -0.27
CA LEU A 248 -4.01 -7.51 1.13
C LEU A 248 -3.36 -6.53 2.11
N GLY A 249 -2.17 -6.00 1.80
CA GLY A 249 -1.35 -5.28 2.78
C GLY A 249 -0.81 -6.21 3.87
N ASN A 250 -0.29 -5.62 4.95
CA ASN A 250 0.35 -6.36 6.04
C ASN A 250 -0.66 -7.17 6.87
N THR A 251 -0.18 -8.15 7.64
CA THR A 251 -0.98 -8.97 8.57
C THR A 251 -1.50 -8.17 9.77
N LEU A 252 -2.70 -8.47 10.25
CA LEU A 252 -3.29 -7.86 11.46
C LEU A 252 -3.47 -8.85 12.63
N SER A 253 -3.41 -10.15 12.36
CA SER A 253 -3.61 -11.20 13.34
C SER A 253 -2.60 -12.34 13.16
N PRO A 254 -2.36 -13.17 14.19
CA PRO A 254 -1.87 -14.51 13.97
C PRO A 254 -2.89 -15.32 13.14
N PRO A 255 -2.51 -16.49 12.61
CA PRO A 255 -3.45 -17.40 11.97
C PRO A 255 -4.49 -17.91 12.98
N THR A 256 -5.73 -18.06 12.53
CA THR A 256 -6.91 -18.38 13.36
C THR A 256 -7.93 -19.20 12.55
N PHE A 257 -9.14 -19.42 13.09
CA PHE A 257 -10.27 -19.99 12.38
C PHE A 257 -11.46 -19.03 12.36
N PHE A 258 -12.15 -18.94 11.22
CA PHE A 258 -13.43 -18.23 11.07
C PHE A 258 -14.40 -19.12 10.30
N ALA A 259 -15.63 -19.27 10.80
CA ALA A 259 -16.68 -20.10 10.18
C ALA A 259 -16.26 -21.56 9.83
N GLY A 260 -15.22 -22.10 10.46
CA GLY A 260 -14.65 -23.43 10.17
C GLY A 260 -13.44 -23.41 9.23
N HIS A 261 -13.20 -22.30 8.52
CA HIS A 261 -12.06 -22.12 7.62
C HIS A 261 -10.83 -21.62 8.39
N PHE A 262 -9.66 -22.16 8.05
CA PHE A 262 -8.40 -21.58 8.51
C PHE A 262 -8.24 -20.17 7.90
N THR A 263 -7.74 -19.21 8.67
CA THR A 263 -7.99 -17.77 8.40
C THR A 263 -6.84 -16.90 8.87
N GLN A 264 -6.55 -15.80 8.17
CA GLN A 264 -5.69 -14.72 8.68
C GLN A 264 -6.21 -13.34 8.24
N TYR A 265 -6.13 -12.34 9.12
CA TYR A 265 -6.51 -10.96 8.82
C TYR A 265 -5.32 -10.15 8.29
N PHE A 266 -5.60 -9.24 7.37
CA PHE A 266 -4.66 -8.33 6.71
C PHE A 266 -5.27 -6.92 6.61
N GLU A 267 -4.48 -5.89 6.33
CA GLU A 267 -4.96 -4.49 6.29
C GLU A 267 -6.14 -4.28 5.33
N LYS A 268 -6.16 -4.94 4.18
CA LYS A 268 -7.15 -4.78 3.10
C LYS A 268 -8.15 -5.94 2.97
N GLY A 269 -8.20 -6.85 3.95
CA GLY A 269 -9.16 -7.96 3.95
C GLY A 269 -8.83 -9.08 4.93
N ARG A 270 -9.66 -10.13 4.91
CA ARG A 270 -9.42 -11.42 5.57
C ARG A 270 -9.15 -12.46 4.49
N MET A 271 -8.15 -13.32 4.65
CA MET A 271 -7.94 -14.48 3.78
C MET A 271 -8.42 -15.73 4.49
N GLU A 272 -9.16 -16.57 3.76
CA GLU A 272 -9.76 -17.81 4.25
C GLU A 272 -9.30 -18.98 3.38
N ASP A 273 -9.00 -20.11 4.01
CA ASP A 273 -8.62 -21.37 3.36
C ASP A 273 -9.88 -22.20 3.04
N HIS A 274 -10.13 -22.37 1.75
CA HIS A 274 -11.24 -23.14 1.17
C HIS A 274 -10.72 -24.38 0.43
N THR A 275 -9.50 -24.84 0.75
CA THR A 275 -8.87 -26.00 0.12
C THR A 275 -9.77 -27.24 0.19
N GLY A 276 -10.04 -27.85 -0.96
CA GLY A 276 -10.92 -29.02 -1.08
C GLY A 276 -12.42 -28.74 -1.11
N VAL A 277 -12.88 -27.48 -0.99
CA VAL A 277 -14.29 -27.10 -1.23
C VAL A 277 -14.61 -27.09 -2.72
N SER A 278 -13.65 -26.68 -3.55
CA SER A 278 -13.73 -26.66 -5.02
C SER A 278 -12.61 -27.49 -5.64
N PRO A 279 -12.82 -28.15 -6.80
CA PRO A 279 -11.74 -28.73 -7.59
C PRO A 279 -10.96 -27.69 -8.42
N ASP A 280 -11.44 -26.43 -8.51
CA ASP A 280 -10.73 -25.36 -9.22
C ASP A 280 -9.52 -24.88 -8.40
N PRO A 281 -8.28 -24.98 -8.90
CA PRO A 281 -7.08 -24.60 -8.15
C PRO A 281 -7.01 -23.10 -7.81
N ASN A 282 -7.80 -22.26 -8.47
CA ASN A 282 -7.87 -20.82 -8.19
C ASN A 282 -8.85 -20.49 -7.05
N TRP A 283 -9.75 -21.41 -6.69
CA TRP A 283 -10.79 -21.22 -5.65
C TRP A 283 -10.40 -21.84 -4.29
N GLN A 284 -9.13 -22.21 -4.09
CA GLN A 284 -8.66 -22.78 -2.81
C GLN A 284 -8.51 -21.72 -1.69
N PHE A 285 -8.49 -20.43 -2.05
CA PHE A 285 -8.43 -19.31 -1.09
C PHE A 285 -9.48 -18.27 -1.45
N GLN A 286 -10.14 -17.67 -0.45
CA GLN A 286 -11.16 -16.65 -0.67
C GLN A 286 -10.97 -15.46 0.28
N TYR A 287 -11.29 -14.25 -0.21
CA TYR A 287 -11.35 -13.06 0.63
C TYR A 287 -12.66 -13.02 1.42
N GLY A 288 -12.57 -12.80 2.74
CA GLY A 288 -13.73 -12.76 3.64
C GLY A 288 -14.62 -11.53 3.44
N LEU A 289 -15.91 -11.65 3.79
CA LEU A 289 -16.98 -10.67 3.57
C LEU A 289 -16.95 -9.45 4.52
N LEU A 290 -15.75 -8.93 4.85
CA LEU A 290 -15.58 -7.87 5.85
C LEU A 290 -16.35 -6.58 5.52
N VAL A 291 -16.51 -6.26 4.22
CA VAL A 291 -17.29 -5.10 3.76
C VAL A 291 -18.76 -5.25 4.13
N ASP A 292 -19.31 -6.46 3.94
CA ASP A 292 -20.72 -6.75 4.24
C ASP A 292 -20.98 -6.73 5.75
N GLU A 293 -20.06 -7.26 6.56
CA GLU A 293 -20.10 -7.21 8.03
C GLU A 293 -20.01 -5.76 8.57
N LEU A 294 -19.22 -4.88 7.93
CA LEU A 294 -19.05 -3.48 8.33
C LEU A 294 -20.24 -2.60 7.92
N GLN A 295 -20.76 -2.77 6.69
CA GLN A 295 -21.93 -2.02 6.23
C GLN A 295 -23.21 -2.47 6.94
N THR A 296 -23.40 -3.77 7.18
CA THR A 296 -24.56 -4.27 7.93
C THR A 296 -24.58 -3.72 9.36
N GLY A 297 -23.41 -3.60 10.00
CA GLY A 297 -23.24 -2.95 11.30
C GLY A 297 -23.39 -1.42 11.28
N ARG A 298 -23.59 -0.79 10.11
CA ARG A 298 -23.64 0.67 9.89
C ARG A 298 -22.48 1.42 10.54
N VAL A 299 -21.27 0.85 10.45
CA VAL A 299 -20.10 1.34 11.17
C VAL A 299 -19.66 2.72 10.66
N ASN A 300 -19.55 3.70 11.56
CA ASN A 300 -19.17 5.07 11.19
C ASN A 300 -17.64 5.28 11.12
N ILE A 301 -16.95 4.41 10.39
CA ILE A 301 -15.52 4.56 10.06
C ILE A 301 -15.39 5.12 8.63
N PRO A 302 -14.60 6.19 8.41
CA PRO A 302 -14.29 6.73 7.09
C PRO A 302 -13.67 5.71 6.13
N VAL A 303 -14.05 5.76 4.86
CA VAL A 303 -13.58 4.85 3.81
C VAL A 303 -12.62 5.57 2.87
N GLY A 304 -11.46 4.96 2.64
CA GLY A 304 -10.45 5.42 1.67
C GLY A 304 -9.46 6.48 2.20
N GLY A 305 -9.51 6.83 3.48
CA GLY A 305 -8.66 7.83 4.13
C GLY A 305 -9.01 7.99 5.61
N GLU A 306 -8.24 8.76 6.39
CA GLU A 306 -8.55 8.99 7.81
C GLU A 306 -9.76 9.91 8.00
N VAL A 307 -10.07 10.73 6.99
CA VAL A 307 -11.29 11.52 6.86
C VAL A 307 -11.87 11.25 5.48
N SER A 308 -13.20 11.08 5.39
CA SER A 308 -13.90 10.80 4.13
C SER A 308 -15.36 11.24 4.19
N THR A 309 -15.92 11.66 3.06
CA THR A 309 -17.37 11.85 2.89
C THR A 309 -18.14 10.53 2.76
N VAL A 310 -17.45 9.38 2.74
CA VAL A 310 -18.03 8.04 2.69
C VAL A 310 -17.60 7.26 3.93
N SER A 311 -18.54 6.58 4.59
CA SER A 311 -18.30 5.64 5.69
C SER A 311 -19.11 4.37 5.49
N TYR A 312 -18.82 3.30 6.22
CA TYR A 312 -19.63 2.07 6.11
C TYR A 312 -21.11 2.31 6.47
N ALA A 313 -21.41 3.31 7.29
CA ALA A 313 -22.77 3.80 7.57
C ALA A 313 -23.48 4.43 6.35
N THR A 314 -22.76 5.16 5.48
CA THR A 314 -23.35 5.69 4.24
C THR A 314 -23.46 4.63 3.16
N ILE A 315 -22.46 3.73 3.07
CA ILE A 315 -22.49 2.54 2.21
C ILE A 315 -23.72 1.67 2.52
N ALA A 316 -24.05 1.45 3.80
CA ALA A 316 -25.23 0.69 4.24
C ALA A 316 -26.59 1.27 3.80
N THR A 317 -26.61 2.50 3.30
CA THR A 317 -27.79 3.15 2.72
C THR A 317 -27.78 3.04 1.19
N LEU A 318 -26.59 3.04 0.58
CA LEU A 318 -26.40 2.89 -0.88
C LEU A 318 -26.42 1.42 -1.35
N ALA A 319 -26.13 0.47 -0.46
CA ALA A 319 -26.18 -0.97 -0.71
C ALA A 319 -27.53 -1.62 -0.35
N ALA A 320 -28.51 -0.81 0.08
CA ALA A 320 -29.86 -1.29 0.36
C ALA A 320 -30.53 -1.81 -0.92
N GLU A 321 -31.40 -2.82 -0.81
CA GLU A 321 -32.06 -3.44 -1.97
C GLU A 321 -32.84 -2.45 -2.85
N GLY A 322 -33.48 -1.44 -2.23
CA GLY A 322 -34.18 -0.37 -2.94
C GLY A 322 -33.28 0.67 -3.63
N ALA A 323 -31.95 0.59 -3.46
CA ALA A 323 -30.97 1.42 -4.17
C ALA A 323 -30.34 0.69 -5.38
N ARG A 324 -30.68 -0.60 -5.61
CA ARG A 324 -30.30 -1.33 -6.82
C ARG A 324 -31.04 -0.78 -8.03
N ILE A 325 -30.33 -0.57 -9.13
CA ILE A 325 -30.91 -0.10 -10.38
C ILE A 325 -31.59 -1.25 -11.14
N ALA A 326 -32.62 -0.91 -11.91
CA ALA A 326 -33.31 -1.85 -12.79
C ALA A 326 -32.39 -2.34 -13.92
N PRO A 327 -32.60 -3.55 -14.47
CA PRO A 327 -31.83 -4.05 -15.61
C PRO A 327 -31.90 -3.12 -16.84
N PRO A 328 -30.78 -2.90 -17.56
CA PRO A 328 -30.80 -2.19 -18.83
C PRO A 328 -31.71 -2.87 -19.87
N PRO A 329 -32.26 -2.12 -20.84
CA PRO A 329 -33.08 -2.68 -21.91
C PRO A 329 -32.37 -3.79 -22.68
N GLY A 330 -32.97 -4.98 -22.73
CA GLY A 330 -32.40 -6.16 -23.38
C GLY A 330 -31.51 -7.04 -22.49
N PHE A 331 -31.36 -6.73 -21.19
CA PHE A 331 -30.60 -7.58 -20.27
C PHE A 331 -31.24 -8.96 -20.06
N THR A 332 -30.47 -10.03 -20.29
CA THR A 332 -30.92 -11.44 -20.22
C THR A 332 -30.17 -12.29 -19.18
N GLY A 333 -29.26 -11.69 -18.41
CA GLY A 333 -28.40 -12.37 -17.43
C GLY A 333 -26.91 -12.15 -17.72
N ASN A 334 -26.05 -12.81 -16.94
CA ASN A 334 -24.60 -12.57 -16.93
C ASN A 334 -24.28 -11.12 -16.56
N THR A 335 -23.62 -10.38 -17.45
CA THR A 335 -23.26 -8.96 -17.30
C THR A 335 -23.46 -8.25 -18.63
N MET A 336 -23.71 -6.94 -18.62
CA MET A 336 -23.94 -6.16 -19.84
C MET A 336 -23.13 -4.86 -19.83
N VAL A 337 -22.40 -4.61 -20.91
CA VAL A 337 -21.69 -3.33 -21.10
C VAL A 337 -22.69 -2.27 -21.56
N ASN A 338 -22.75 -1.16 -20.85
CA ASN A 338 -23.58 -0.01 -21.14
C ASN A 338 -22.91 0.91 -22.18
N SER A 339 -23.67 1.85 -22.75
CA SER A 339 -23.16 2.81 -23.75
C SER A 339 -22.11 3.81 -23.23
N ASP A 340 -21.96 3.94 -21.91
CA ASP A 340 -20.93 4.76 -21.25
C ASP A 340 -19.66 3.96 -20.87
N GLY A 341 -19.61 2.66 -21.21
CA GLY A 341 -18.52 1.76 -20.88
C GLY A 341 -18.58 1.16 -19.46
N SER A 342 -19.56 1.56 -18.63
CA SER A 342 -19.83 0.86 -17.37
C SER A 342 -20.42 -0.54 -17.64
N VAL A 343 -20.34 -1.43 -16.65
CA VAL A 343 -20.82 -2.82 -16.80
C VAL A 343 -21.88 -3.12 -15.77
N PHE A 344 -23.13 -3.28 -16.21
CA PHE A 344 -24.23 -3.74 -15.37
C PHE A 344 -24.00 -5.18 -14.91
N VAL A 345 -24.11 -5.38 -13.60
CA VAL A 345 -24.03 -6.66 -12.90
C VAL A 345 -25.29 -6.82 -12.04
N PRO A 346 -26.12 -7.86 -12.26
CA PRO A 346 -27.27 -8.13 -11.40
C PRO A 346 -26.80 -8.57 -10.02
N TYR A 347 -27.53 -8.26 -8.95
CA TYR A 347 -27.18 -8.67 -7.59
C TYR A 347 -27.55 -10.15 -7.34
N SER A 348 -26.87 -11.04 -8.06
CA SER A 348 -27.14 -12.48 -8.08
C SER A 348 -25.84 -13.27 -8.29
N GLN A 349 -25.50 -14.18 -7.36
CA GLN A 349 -24.32 -15.06 -7.50
C GLN A 349 -24.41 -15.99 -8.72
N ALA A 350 -25.63 -16.28 -9.19
CA ALA A 350 -25.88 -17.05 -10.42
C ALA A 350 -26.14 -16.14 -11.65
N LEU A 351 -25.79 -14.84 -11.55
CA LEU A 351 -25.94 -13.79 -12.56
C LEU A 351 -27.29 -13.79 -13.30
N ARG A 352 -28.37 -14.08 -12.57
CA ARG A 352 -29.74 -14.16 -13.13
C ARG A 352 -30.29 -12.75 -13.43
N PRO A 353 -31.24 -12.60 -14.38
CA PRO A 353 -32.00 -11.37 -14.58
C PRO A 353 -32.61 -10.84 -13.27
N GLY A 354 -32.31 -9.58 -12.95
CA GLY A 354 -32.79 -8.90 -11.74
C GLY A 354 -32.03 -7.59 -11.48
N PRO A 355 -32.51 -6.74 -10.56
CA PRO A 355 -31.84 -5.48 -10.20
C PRO A 355 -30.38 -5.67 -9.77
N GLY A 356 -29.58 -4.64 -9.98
CA GLY A 356 -28.12 -4.71 -9.83
C GLY A 356 -27.44 -3.36 -9.67
N HIS A 357 -26.18 -3.31 -10.08
CA HIS A 357 -25.33 -2.12 -10.05
C HIS A 357 -24.43 -2.06 -11.29
N ASN A 358 -23.99 -0.87 -11.70
CA ASN A 358 -22.96 -0.75 -12.74
C ASN A 358 -21.57 -0.66 -12.11
N VAL A 359 -20.65 -1.52 -12.54
CA VAL A 359 -19.22 -1.35 -12.27
C VAL A 359 -18.68 -0.25 -13.19
N SER A 360 -17.98 0.73 -12.62
CA SER A 360 -17.37 1.82 -13.39
C SER A 360 -16.31 1.30 -14.36
N PRO A 361 -16.15 1.90 -15.57
CA PRO A 361 -15.06 1.56 -16.50
C PRO A 361 -13.66 1.76 -15.91
N ILE A 362 -13.53 2.50 -14.81
CA ILE A 362 -12.28 2.64 -14.05
C ILE A 362 -11.93 1.34 -13.31
N PHE A 363 -12.94 0.68 -12.71
CA PHE A 363 -12.75 -0.48 -11.84
C PHE A 363 -12.92 -1.82 -12.57
N TRP A 364 -13.74 -1.87 -13.63
CA TRP A 364 -13.98 -3.11 -14.38
C TRP A 364 -12.68 -3.77 -14.94
N PRO A 365 -11.71 -3.04 -15.52
CA PRO A 365 -10.43 -3.63 -15.94
C PRO A 365 -9.60 -4.16 -14.77
N TYR A 366 -9.63 -3.47 -13.61
CA TYR A 366 -8.87 -3.86 -12.43
C TYR A 366 -9.38 -5.17 -11.81
N ILE A 367 -10.71 -5.34 -11.68
CA ILE A 367 -11.27 -6.56 -11.07
C ILE A 367 -11.14 -7.81 -11.96
N ASN A 368 -10.92 -7.63 -13.26
CA ASN A 368 -10.70 -8.72 -14.22
C ASN A 368 -9.21 -9.09 -14.41
N ARG A 369 -8.30 -8.57 -13.57
CA ARG A 369 -6.88 -8.92 -13.56
C ARG A 369 -6.63 -10.33 -13.01
N ALA A 370 -6.61 -11.34 -13.88
CA ALA A 370 -6.36 -12.74 -13.53
C ALA A 370 -4.97 -13.02 -12.91
N ASP A 371 -4.03 -12.08 -12.98
CA ASP A 371 -2.72 -12.21 -12.32
C ASP A 371 -2.83 -12.06 -10.79
N ILE A 372 -3.71 -11.16 -10.30
CA ILE A 372 -3.94 -10.90 -8.88
C ILE A 372 -5.32 -11.37 -8.36
N PHE A 373 -6.27 -11.63 -9.26
CA PHE A 373 -7.60 -12.17 -8.99
C PHE A 373 -7.83 -13.44 -9.83
N PRO A 374 -7.09 -14.54 -9.54
CA PRO A 374 -7.10 -15.75 -10.36
C PRO A 374 -8.43 -16.52 -10.28
N GLY A 375 -9.23 -16.34 -9.21
CA GLY A 375 -10.57 -16.93 -9.11
C GLY A 375 -11.62 -16.21 -9.95
N GLY A 376 -11.27 -15.04 -10.51
CA GLY A 376 -12.16 -14.15 -11.25
C GLY A 376 -12.96 -13.22 -10.35
N TRP A 377 -13.42 -12.08 -10.89
CA TRP A 377 -14.00 -10.98 -10.10
C TRP A 377 -15.16 -11.44 -9.19
N LEU A 378 -16.05 -12.32 -9.65
CA LEU A 378 -17.21 -12.77 -8.87
C LEU A 378 -16.81 -13.60 -7.63
N HIS A 379 -15.70 -14.34 -7.73
CA HIS A 379 -15.14 -15.07 -6.61
C HIS A 379 -14.31 -14.14 -5.70
N ASP A 380 -13.35 -13.42 -6.26
CA ASP A 380 -12.31 -12.74 -5.47
C ASP A 380 -12.76 -11.37 -4.96
N ILE A 381 -13.57 -10.64 -5.72
CA ILE A 381 -14.07 -9.30 -5.39
C ILE A 381 -15.52 -9.37 -4.88
N GLY A 382 -16.30 -10.32 -5.40
CA GLY A 382 -17.72 -10.46 -5.12
C GLY A 382 -18.59 -9.54 -5.97
N LEU A 383 -19.90 -9.56 -5.72
CA LEU A 383 -20.84 -8.67 -6.41
C LEU A 383 -20.57 -7.20 -6.03
N PRO A 384 -20.75 -6.24 -6.97
CA PRO A 384 -20.84 -4.83 -6.61
C PRO A 384 -22.06 -4.59 -5.72
N MET A 385 -21.91 -3.70 -4.75
CA MET A 385 -22.95 -3.32 -3.77
C MET A 385 -23.37 -1.85 -3.94
N THR A 386 -22.66 -1.07 -4.75
CA THR A 386 -22.99 0.32 -5.06
C THR A 386 -22.56 0.66 -6.49
N GLU A 387 -23.07 1.75 -7.04
CA GLU A 387 -22.40 2.47 -8.14
C GLU A 387 -21.03 3.03 -7.67
N ALA A 388 -20.27 3.68 -8.55
CA ALA A 388 -19.08 4.44 -8.14
C ALA A 388 -19.48 5.77 -7.49
N ILE A 389 -19.07 5.96 -6.23
CA ILE A 389 -19.40 7.09 -5.37
C ILE A 389 -18.26 8.12 -5.44
N PRO A 390 -18.51 9.40 -5.78
CA PRO A 390 -17.50 10.44 -5.61
C PRO A 390 -17.31 10.75 -4.11
N ALA A 391 -16.06 10.81 -3.66
CA ALA A 391 -15.72 11.12 -2.27
C ALA A 391 -14.61 12.17 -2.17
N VAL A 392 -14.64 12.97 -1.11
CA VAL A 392 -13.54 13.86 -0.71
C VAL A 392 -12.89 13.27 0.54
N VAL A 393 -11.58 13.06 0.50
CA VAL A 393 -10.84 12.36 1.57
C VAL A 393 -9.56 13.10 1.99
N THR A 394 -9.12 12.80 3.21
CA THR A 394 -7.72 13.03 3.64
C THR A 394 -7.02 11.69 3.71
N LYS A 395 -5.77 11.62 3.21
CA LYS A 395 -4.88 10.44 3.30
C LYS A 395 -3.50 10.90 3.78
N GLY A 396 -3.27 10.85 5.09
CA GLY A 396 -2.10 11.46 5.74
C GLY A 396 -2.00 12.96 5.41
N ALA A 397 -0.85 13.40 4.91
CA ALA A 397 -0.64 14.78 4.47
C ALA A 397 -1.54 15.22 3.28
N ASN A 398 -2.12 14.27 2.52
CA ASN A 398 -2.90 14.57 1.34
C ASN A 398 -4.36 14.89 1.71
N THR A 399 -4.64 16.15 2.05
CA THR A 399 -6.01 16.62 2.35
C THR A 399 -6.84 16.87 1.09
N ASN A 400 -8.17 16.82 1.21
CA ASN A 400 -9.14 17.20 0.18
C ASN A 400 -9.00 16.47 -1.17
N ARG A 401 -8.44 15.25 -1.19
CA ARG A 401 -8.33 14.45 -2.43
C ARG A 401 -9.71 14.03 -2.92
N GLN A 402 -10.03 14.38 -4.16
CA GLN A 402 -11.23 13.92 -4.84
C GLN A 402 -10.96 12.54 -5.43
N ILE A 403 -11.71 11.54 -4.98
CA ILE A 403 -11.56 10.13 -5.39
C ILE A 403 -12.91 9.55 -5.81
N PHE A 404 -12.90 8.43 -6.51
CA PHE A 404 -14.07 7.56 -6.61
C PHE A 404 -13.91 6.35 -5.69
N VAL A 405 -15.01 5.87 -5.13
CA VAL A 405 -15.10 4.69 -4.27
C VAL A 405 -16.16 3.75 -4.84
N GLN A 406 -15.85 2.48 -5.09
CA GLN A 406 -16.88 1.48 -5.43
C GLN A 406 -16.79 0.26 -4.51
N VAL A 407 -17.95 -0.15 -4.01
CA VAL A 407 -18.10 -1.16 -2.96
C VAL A 407 -18.44 -2.52 -3.59
N PHE A 408 -17.75 -3.57 -3.15
CA PHE A 408 -18.02 -4.95 -3.50
C PHE A 408 -18.02 -5.81 -2.22
N GLN A 409 -18.64 -6.99 -2.25
CA GLN A 409 -18.85 -7.81 -1.05
C GLN A 409 -17.56 -8.18 -0.28
N ARG A 410 -16.41 -8.32 -0.97
CA ARG A 410 -15.13 -8.73 -0.37
C ARG A 410 -14.08 -7.62 -0.30
N THR A 411 -14.29 -6.50 -0.97
CA THR A 411 -13.40 -5.33 -0.89
C THR A 411 -14.08 -4.05 -1.35
N ILE A 412 -13.60 -2.92 -0.86
CA ILE A 412 -13.86 -1.60 -1.46
C ILE A 412 -12.67 -1.26 -2.36
N LEU A 413 -12.95 -0.67 -3.53
CA LEU A 413 -11.94 -0.09 -4.42
C LEU A 413 -11.99 1.43 -4.35
N THR A 414 -10.82 2.05 -4.41
CA THR A 414 -10.65 3.50 -4.53
C THR A 414 -9.91 3.83 -5.82
N TYR A 415 -10.35 4.90 -6.50
CA TYR A 415 -9.63 5.51 -7.62
C TYR A 415 -9.21 6.93 -7.25
N ASP A 416 -7.93 7.20 -7.29
CA ASP A 416 -7.35 8.51 -6.98
C ASP A 416 -6.50 9.00 -8.17
N PRO A 417 -6.95 10.03 -8.92
CA PRO A 417 -6.24 10.48 -10.12
C PRO A 417 -4.88 11.14 -9.83
N LEU A 418 -4.59 11.46 -8.56
CA LEU A 418 -3.33 12.07 -8.12
C LEU A 418 -2.32 11.02 -7.60
N ASN A 419 -2.73 9.75 -7.45
CA ASN A 419 -1.77 8.66 -7.26
C ASN A 419 -0.98 8.41 -8.57
N PRO A 420 0.26 7.86 -8.50
CA PRO A 420 0.98 7.36 -9.67
C PRO A 420 0.16 6.30 -10.42
N THR A 421 0.30 6.20 -11.74
CA THR A 421 -0.55 5.38 -12.63
C THR A 421 -0.84 3.97 -12.11
N ASP A 422 0.21 3.23 -11.73
CA ASP A 422 0.08 1.85 -11.26
C ASP A 422 -0.68 1.71 -9.92
N PHE A 423 -0.82 2.81 -9.17
CA PHE A 423 -1.49 2.91 -7.87
C PHE A 423 -2.75 3.79 -7.94
N GLN A 424 -3.22 4.19 -9.12
CA GLN A 424 -4.47 4.96 -9.22
C GLN A 424 -5.67 4.14 -8.74
N VAL A 425 -5.71 2.82 -9.00
CA VAL A 425 -6.70 1.90 -8.41
C VAL A 425 -6.08 1.05 -7.31
N GLU A 426 -6.66 1.14 -6.11
CA GLU A 426 -6.27 0.41 -4.92
C GLU A 426 -7.46 -0.29 -4.23
N ARG A 427 -7.18 -1.34 -3.47
CA ARG A 427 -8.09 -1.85 -2.43
C ARG A 427 -7.94 -1.03 -1.15
N ALA A 428 -9.06 -0.65 -0.54
CA ALA A 428 -9.08 0.07 0.74
C ALA A 428 -8.71 -0.83 1.93
N ASN A 429 -8.36 -0.22 3.07
CA ASN A 429 -7.89 -0.91 4.28
C ASN A 429 -9.04 -1.49 5.13
N VAL A 430 -9.92 -2.27 4.49
CA VAL A 430 -11.15 -2.84 5.08
C VAL A 430 -10.88 -3.73 6.29
N GLY A 431 -9.76 -4.47 6.32
CA GLY A 431 -9.40 -5.30 7.47
C GLY A 431 -8.90 -4.49 8.67
N THR A 432 -8.20 -3.39 8.43
CA THR A 432 -7.83 -2.42 9.48
C THR A 432 -9.08 -1.76 10.07
N ASP A 433 -10.04 -1.40 9.23
CA ASP A 433 -11.33 -0.86 9.67
C ASP A 433 -12.18 -1.92 10.41
N TYR A 434 -12.12 -3.19 9.98
CA TYR A 434 -12.75 -4.30 10.69
C TYR A 434 -12.15 -4.52 12.09
N ARG A 435 -10.82 -4.48 12.23
CA ARG A 435 -10.16 -4.54 13.56
C ARG A 435 -10.56 -3.36 14.45
N ARG A 436 -10.64 -2.15 13.89
CA ARG A 436 -11.10 -0.94 14.62
C ARG A 436 -12.56 -1.04 15.08
N ALA A 437 -13.43 -1.65 14.26
CA ALA A 437 -14.85 -1.81 14.56
C ALA A 437 -15.15 -2.96 15.53
N TYR A 438 -14.40 -4.05 15.43
CA TYR A 438 -14.65 -5.31 16.11
C TYR A 438 -13.33 -5.94 16.62
N PRO A 439 -12.62 -5.30 17.58
CA PRO A 439 -11.29 -5.75 18.04
C PRO A 439 -11.31 -7.20 18.55
N ASP A 440 -12.34 -7.59 19.31
CA ASP A 440 -12.51 -8.95 19.84
C ASP A 440 -12.68 -10.04 18.75
N ARG A 441 -12.83 -9.66 17.47
CA ARG A 441 -12.93 -10.58 16.32
C ARG A 441 -11.62 -10.73 15.53
N VAL A 442 -10.57 -9.97 15.87
CA VAL A 442 -9.27 -9.96 15.19
C VAL A 442 -8.14 -10.23 16.20
N PRO A 443 -7.72 -11.50 16.39
CA PRO A 443 -6.76 -11.88 17.44
C PRO A 443 -5.45 -11.08 17.44
N GLN A 444 -4.87 -10.86 18.63
CA GLN A 444 -3.62 -10.11 18.92
C GLN A 444 -2.65 -10.92 19.81
#